data_AF-L8WYH4-F1
#
_entry.id   AF-L8WYH4-F1
#
_cell.length_a   1.000
_cell.length_b   1.000
_cell.length_c   1.000
_cell.angle_alpha   90.00
_cell.angle_beta   90.00
_cell.angle_gamma   90.00
#
_symmetry.space_group_name_H-M   'P 1'
#
loop_
_entity.id
_entity.type
_entity.pdbx_description
1 polymer ?
#
loop_
_entity_poly.entity_id
_entity_poly.type
_entity_poly.pdbx_seq_one_letter_code
_entity_poly.pdbx_strand_id
1 'polypeptide(L)'
;MATSPLARYESFLISNASTISTIESSLRSLTWFLPGRFRDAELVHVIRYLPNLTASEALSATLNLLSLYHDTLLARRMELDPKAKPILPPSVHSRYTRAWAKCDSRYRWAARLLEIVRFVELVVEMGMRRKFKKRTAWKGIFALETIKAALRLFLLKLTRRPVLLPPIPEREIDPAAMSLDPLTEPVNESSTPPRTPDHIKNNRHALPSPLLTPPKGGAKPMAIEDYLMSKALSTDDLRAPTRLMDILISPRDWLAELLFIARPLVYGKCLSPALCTLMAR
;
A
#
# COMPACT_ATOMS: atom_id res chain seq x y z
N MET A 1 19.87 10.22 30.44
CA MET A 1 19.99 10.15 28.97
C MET A 1 18.89 11.00 28.37
N ALA A 2 19.23 12.13 27.75
CA ALA A 2 18.25 13.05 27.18
C ALA A 2 17.55 12.39 25.98
N THR A 3 16.28 12.01 26.16
CA THR A 3 15.45 11.53 25.05
C THR A 3 15.16 12.73 24.15
N SER A 4 15.65 12.69 22.91
CA SER A 4 15.39 13.75 21.94
C SER A 4 13.88 13.93 21.76
N PRO A 5 13.39 15.16 21.48
CA PRO A 5 11.96 15.41 21.30
C PRO A 5 11.35 14.52 20.19
N LEU A 6 12.15 14.17 19.19
CA LEU A 6 11.79 13.24 18.13
C LEU A 6 11.58 11.81 18.67
N ALA A 7 12.48 11.31 19.53
CA ALA A 7 12.32 9.99 20.13
C ALA A 7 11.09 9.91 21.04
N ARG A 8 10.75 11.00 21.75
CA ARG A 8 9.54 11.09 22.58
C ARG A 8 8.26 11.11 21.74
N TYR A 9 8.30 11.78 20.59
CA TYR A 9 7.19 11.75 19.63
C TYR A 9 7.02 10.36 19.01
N GLU A 10 8.11 9.71 18.60
CA GLU A 10 8.07 8.34 18.09
C GLU A 10 7.49 7.36 19.12
N SER A 11 7.90 7.46 20.40
CA SER A 11 7.34 6.59 21.45
C SER A 11 5.86 6.83 21.70
N PHE A 12 5.40 8.10 21.64
CA PHE A 12 3.99 8.45 21.81
C PHE A 12 3.12 7.95 20.64
N LEU A 13 3.63 8.05 19.41
CA LEU A 13 2.94 7.52 18.24
C LEU A 13 2.77 6.01 18.32
N ILE A 14 3.79 5.30 18.80
CA ILE A 14 3.76 3.84 18.93
C ILE A 14 2.76 3.42 20.01
N SER A 15 2.77 4.06 21.19
CA SER A 15 1.85 3.70 22.27
C SER A 15 0.37 3.93 21.91
N ASN A 16 0.09 4.80 20.94
CA ASN A 16 -1.25 5.17 20.52
C ASN A 16 -1.55 4.77 19.07
N ALA A 17 -0.79 3.82 18.49
CA ALA A 17 -0.90 3.47 17.08
C ALA A 17 -2.32 3.01 16.69
N SER A 18 -3.00 2.26 17.55
CA SER A 18 -4.39 1.83 17.36
C SER A 18 -5.35 3.02 17.33
N THR A 19 -5.26 3.93 18.31
CA THR A 19 -6.06 5.15 18.38
C THR A 19 -5.87 6.03 17.15
N ILE A 20 -4.61 6.20 16.70
CA ILE A 20 -4.29 6.99 15.52
C ILE A 20 -4.87 6.35 14.25
N SER A 21 -4.79 5.03 14.11
CA SER A 21 -5.42 4.31 12.99
C SER A 21 -6.94 4.45 12.97
N THR A 22 -7.58 4.43 14.14
CA THR A 22 -9.04 4.65 14.25
C THR A 22 -9.40 6.08 13.86
N ILE A 23 -8.63 7.07 14.31
CA ILE A 23 -8.81 8.48 13.92
C ILE A 23 -8.60 8.66 12.41
N GLU A 24 -7.55 8.06 11.85
CA GLU A 24 -7.26 8.08 10.41
C GLU A 24 -8.43 7.51 9.60
N SER A 25 -8.94 6.35 10.02
CA SER A 25 -10.06 5.67 9.36
C SER A 25 -11.35 6.48 9.44
N SER A 26 -11.61 7.09 10.61
CA SER A 26 -12.76 7.97 10.84
C SER A 26 -12.66 9.27 10.03
N LEU A 27 -11.46 9.84 9.89
CA LEU A 27 -11.24 11.04 9.09
C LEU A 27 -11.37 10.73 7.59
N ARG A 28 -10.92 9.54 7.16
CA ARG A 28 -11.11 9.07 5.78
C ARG A 28 -12.58 8.86 5.45
N SER A 29 -13.36 8.26 6.35
CA SER A 29 -14.82 8.13 6.15
C SER A 29 -15.52 9.49 6.14
N LEU A 30 -15.14 10.41 7.04
CA LEU A 30 -15.67 11.78 7.05
C LEU A 30 -15.36 12.55 5.76
N THR A 31 -14.21 12.29 5.15
CA THR A 31 -13.80 12.92 3.88
C THR A 31 -14.77 12.60 2.74
N TRP A 32 -15.42 11.44 2.75
CA TRP A 32 -16.43 11.07 1.75
C TRP A 32 -17.77 11.79 1.91
N PHE A 33 -18.09 12.28 3.11
CA PHE A 33 -19.33 13.04 3.37
C PHE A 33 -19.21 14.54 3.08
N LEU A 34 -17.99 15.05 3.04
CA LEU A 34 -17.70 16.46 2.80
C LEU A 34 -18.02 17.00 1.39
N PRO A 35 -17.95 16.24 0.28
CA PRO A 35 -18.03 16.81 -1.07
C PRO A 35 -19.38 17.42 -1.49
N GLY A 36 -20.43 17.32 -0.66
CA GLY A 36 -21.79 17.71 -1.05
C GLY A 36 -22.37 18.97 -0.38
N ARG A 37 -21.86 19.42 0.78
CA ARG A 37 -22.61 20.36 1.65
C ARG A 37 -22.04 21.76 1.82
N PHE A 38 -20.88 22.05 1.22
CA PHE A 38 -20.20 23.34 1.41
C PHE A 38 -19.79 23.95 0.07
N ARG A 39 -20.79 24.41 -0.70
CA ARG A 39 -20.53 25.38 -1.77
C ARG A 39 -20.34 26.81 -1.24
N ASP A 40 -20.81 27.14 -0.01
CA ASP A 40 -20.83 28.53 0.48
C ASP A 40 -20.54 28.77 1.99
N ALA A 41 -19.94 27.85 2.75
CA ALA A 41 -19.69 28.11 4.18
C ALA A 41 -18.24 28.51 4.51
N GLU A 42 -18.08 29.80 4.72
CA GLU A 42 -16.95 30.55 5.26
C GLU A 42 -16.68 30.29 6.77
N LEU A 43 -16.79 29.05 7.23
CA LEU A 43 -16.69 28.66 8.64
C LEU A 43 -15.75 27.44 8.74
N VAL A 44 -14.63 27.43 9.47
CA VAL A 44 -14.35 28.01 10.78
C VAL A 44 -12.84 28.24 10.92
N HIS A 45 -12.46 29.50 11.12
CA HIS A 45 -11.34 30.13 11.84
C HIS A 45 -9.98 29.43 12.08
N VAL A 46 -9.84 28.10 12.13
CA VAL A 46 -8.53 27.43 12.29
C VAL A 46 -7.85 27.20 10.93
N ILE A 47 -8.58 27.33 9.83
CA ILE A 47 -8.09 27.20 8.44
C ILE A 47 -8.07 28.58 7.73
N ARG A 48 -7.66 29.66 8.42
CA ARG A 48 -7.59 31.00 7.79
C ARG A 48 -6.38 31.19 6.85
N TYR A 49 -5.39 30.27 6.86
CA TYR A 49 -4.19 30.37 6.02
C TYR A 49 -4.17 29.48 4.76
N LEU A 50 -5.19 28.65 4.51
CA LEU A 50 -5.28 27.81 3.31
C LEU A 50 -6.53 28.16 2.49
N PRO A 51 -6.40 28.73 1.27
CA PRO A 51 -7.52 29.29 0.51
C PRO A 51 -8.50 28.23 -0.03
N ASN A 52 -9.62 28.03 0.69
CA ASN A 52 -11.02 27.84 0.26
C ASN A 52 -11.40 27.03 -1.01
N LEU A 53 -10.61 26.10 -1.57
CA LEU A 53 -11.13 25.11 -2.55
C LEU A 53 -10.20 23.90 -2.70
N THR A 54 -9.76 23.34 -1.57
CA THR A 54 -8.95 22.12 -1.53
C THR A 54 -9.15 21.34 -0.24
N ALA A 55 -10.19 21.59 0.57
CA ALA A 55 -10.25 20.99 1.91
C ALA A 55 -10.32 19.45 1.83
N SER A 56 -11.25 18.86 1.09
CA SER A 56 -11.34 17.40 0.97
C SER A 56 -10.11 16.78 0.29
N GLU A 57 -9.56 17.43 -0.73
CA GLU A 57 -8.40 16.90 -1.48
C GLU A 57 -7.06 17.09 -0.76
N ALA A 58 -6.89 18.20 -0.06
CA ALA A 58 -5.74 18.41 0.81
C ALA A 58 -5.83 17.52 2.04
N LEU A 59 -7.03 17.29 2.59
CA LEU A 59 -7.25 16.33 3.67
C LEU A 59 -6.94 14.90 3.19
N SER A 60 -7.41 14.50 2.00
CA SER A 60 -7.12 13.18 1.44
C SER A 60 -5.62 13.00 1.18
N ALA A 61 -4.94 14.00 0.60
CA ALA A 61 -3.49 14.00 0.40
C ALA A 61 -2.72 13.95 1.73
N THR A 62 -3.16 14.72 2.74
CA THR A 62 -2.54 14.75 4.08
C THR A 62 -2.72 13.41 4.78
N LEU A 63 -3.90 12.81 4.69
CA LEU A 63 -4.17 11.47 5.20
C LEU A 63 -3.24 10.44 4.55
N ASN A 64 -3.11 10.45 3.23
CA ASN A 64 -2.24 9.50 2.53
C ASN A 64 -0.74 9.71 2.87
N LEU A 65 -0.31 10.96 3.05
CA LEU A 65 1.05 11.26 3.54
C LEU A 65 1.27 10.79 4.98
N LEU A 66 0.26 10.95 5.83
CA LEU A 66 0.28 10.48 7.20
C LEU A 66 0.32 8.95 7.25
N SER A 67 -0.48 8.25 6.43
CA SER A 67 -0.42 6.79 6.28
C SER A 67 1.00 6.35 5.89
N LEU A 68 1.58 7.00 4.87
CA LEU A 68 2.94 6.72 4.41
C LEU A 68 3.98 6.96 5.51
N TYR A 69 3.83 8.01 6.33
CA TYR A 69 4.72 8.27 7.45
C TYR A 69 4.65 7.17 8.51
N HIS A 70 3.44 6.75 8.89
CA HIS A 70 3.25 5.63 9.82
C HIS A 70 3.93 4.36 9.30
N ASP A 71 3.74 4.02 8.04
CA ASP A 71 4.36 2.85 7.43
C ASP A 71 5.89 2.89 7.50
N THR A 72 6.50 4.07 7.35
CA THR A 72 7.96 4.21 7.51
C THR A 72 8.44 4.04 8.94
N LEU A 73 7.64 4.43 9.94
CA LEU A 73 7.95 4.25 11.36
C LEU A 73 7.84 2.77 11.75
N LEU A 74 6.75 2.12 11.32
CA LEU A 74 6.51 0.70 11.50
C LEU A 74 7.62 -0.15 10.86
N ALA A 75 8.00 0.16 9.62
CA ALA A 75 9.08 -0.53 8.92
C ALA A 75 10.44 -0.43 9.66
N ARG A 76 10.76 0.74 10.23
CA ARG A 76 11.98 0.91 11.04
C ARG A 76 11.97 0.08 12.32
N ARG A 77 10.81 -0.05 12.98
CA ARG A 77 10.69 -0.85 14.20
C ARG A 77 10.78 -2.35 13.93
N MET A 78 10.19 -2.84 12.86
CA MET A 78 10.34 -4.24 12.44
C MET A 78 11.81 -4.62 12.14
N GLU A 79 12.62 -3.66 11.72
CA GLU A 79 14.06 -3.89 11.54
C GLU A 79 14.84 -3.91 12.87
N LEU A 80 14.35 -3.20 13.89
CA LEU A 80 14.97 -3.13 15.22
C LEU A 80 14.53 -4.27 16.14
N ASP A 81 13.30 -4.75 16.00
CA ASP A 81 12.76 -5.87 16.77
C ASP A 81 12.55 -7.11 15.88
N PRO A 82 13.53 -8.04 15.83
CA PRO A 82 13.42 -9.25 15.01
C PRO A 82 12.37 -10.25 15.52
N LYS A 83 11.80 -10.05 16.72
CA LYS A 83 10.70 -10.89 17.24
C LYS A 83 9.33 -10.48 16.70
N ALA A 84 9.18 -9.26 16.20
CA ALA A 84 7.96 -8.76 15.56
C ALA A 84 7.83 -9.30 14.12
N LYS A 85 7.66 -10.61 13.97
CA LYS A 85 7.42 -11.24 12.67
C LYS A 85 6.00 -10.89 12.21
N PRO A 86 5.79 -10.43 10.96
CA PRO A 86 4.45 -10.20 10.44
C PRO A 86 3.63 -11.50 10.50
N ILE A 87 2.37 -11.37 10.94
CA ILE A 87 1.43 -12.49 11.13
C ILE A 87 1.08 -13.16 9.77
N LEU A 88 1.18 -12.39 8.68
CA LEU A 88 0.99 -12.87 7.31
C LEU A 88 2.34 -12.96 6.58
N PRO A 89 2.58 -14.02 5.78
CA PRO A 89 3.75 -14.07 4.90
C PRO A 89 3.68 -12.88 3.93
N PRO A 90 4.77 -12.12 3.76
CA PRO A 90 4.77 -10.95 2.88
C PRO A 90 4.46 -11.39 1.45
N SER A 91 3.63 -10.63 0.72
CA SER A 91 3.34 -10.96 -0.67
C SER A 91 4.62 -11.00 -1.52
N VAL A 92 4.58 -11.74 -2.63
CA VAL A 92 5.69 -11.83 -3.60
C VAL A 92 6.13 -10.43 -4.07
N HIS A 93 5.17 -9.52 -4.27
CA HIS A 93 5.41 -8.12 -4.65
C HIS A 93 6.09 -7.31 -3.53
N SER A 94 5.61 -7.45 -2.29
CA SER A 94 6.19 -6.78 -1.12
C SER A 94 7.60 -7.29 -0.80
N ARG A 95 7.85 -8.60 -0.95
CA ARG A 95 9.19 -9.21 -0.84
C ARG A 95 10.18 -8.61 -1.84
N TYR A 96 9.77 -8.51 -3.11
CA TYR A 96 10.60 -7.93 -4.17
C TYR A 96 10.91 -6.45 -3.90
N THR A 97 9.88 -5.63 -3.67
CA THR A 97 10.03 -4.18 -3.46
C THR A 97 10.81 -3.85 -2.19
N ARG A 98 10.59 -4.61 -1.10
CA ARG A 98 11.34 -4.46 0.16
C ARG A 98 12.81 -4.84 -0.01
N ALA A 99 13.12 -5.91 -0.75
CA ALA A 99 14.51 -6.28 -1.02
C ALA A 99 15.25 -5.17 -1.78
N TRP A 100 14.63 -4.61 -2.81
CA TRP A 100 15.20 -3.49 -3.56
C TRP A 100 15.33 -2.21 -2.73
N ALA A 101 14.32 -1.89 -1.91
CA ALA A 101 14.36 -0.75 -1.00
C ALA A 101 15.45 -0.89 0.08
N LYS A 102 15.84 -2.12 0.46
CA LYS A 102 16.96 -2.36 1.38
C LYS A 102 18.31 -2.23 0.68
N CYS A 103 18.46 -2.82 -0.51
CA CYS A 103 19.71 -2.78 -1.27
C CYS A 103 20.10 -1.37 -1.70
N ASP A 104 19.15 -0.56 -2.17
CA ASP A 104 19.46 0.75 -2.74
C ASP A 104 18.67 1.90 -2.09
N SER A 105 19.41 2.87 -1.56
CA SER A 105 18.86 4.08 -0.96
C SER A 105 18.22 5.01 -1.99
N ARG A 106 18.78 5.05 -3.20
CA ARG A 106 18.24 5.86 -4.31
C ARG A 106 16.89 5.32 -4.77
N TYR A 107 16.77 4.00 -4.87
CA TYR A 107 15.48 3.35 -5.16
C TYR A 107 14.43 3.72 -4.11
N ARG A 108 14.81 3.61 -2.83
CA ARG A 108 13.93 3.94 -1.70
C ARG A 108 13.42 5.38 -1.75
N TRP A 109 14.31 6.34 -2.02
CA TRP A 109 13.93 7.75 -2.12
C TRP A 109 13.13 8.05 -3.39
N ALA A 110 13.48 7.47 -4.53
CA ALA A 110 12.74 7.65 -5.78
C ALA A 110 11.32 7.08 -5.69
N ALA A 111 11.16 5.86 -5.16
CA ALA A 111 9.85 5.25 -4.95
C ALA A 111 8.99 6.10 -3.98
N ARG A 112 9.60 6.59 -2.89
CA ARG A 112 8.94 7.50 -1.93
C ARG A 112 8.49 8.80 -2.57
N LEU A 113 9.36 9.44 -3.34
CA LEU A 113 9.03 10.70 -4.00
C LEU A 113 7.92 10.50 -5.04
N LEU A 114 7.92 9.36 -5.75
CA LEU A 114 6.88 9.04 -6.72
C LEU A 114 5.48 8.93 -6.07
N GLU A 115 5.39 8.29 -4.90
CA GLU A 115 4.12 8.22 -4.14
C GLU A 115 3.69 9.57 -3.56
N ILE A 116 4.64 10.35 -3.03
CA ILE A 116 4.34 11.71 -2.54
C ILE A 116 3.79 12.57 -3.69
N VAL A 117 4.42 12.51 -4.87
CA VAL A 117 3.94 13.23 -6.06
C VAL A 117 2.54 12.75 -6.47
N ARG A 118 2.25 11.45 -6.39
CA ARG A 118 0.91 10.89 -6.66
C ARG A 118 -0.16 11.46 -5.72
N PHE A 119 0.13 11.56 -4.43
CA PHE A 119 -0.83 12.11 -3.46
C PHE A 119 -1.04 13.62 -3.61
N VAL A 120 0.02 14.35 -3.96
CA VAL A 120 -0.01 15.81 -4.08
C VAL A 120 -0.53 16.27 -5.45
N GLU A 121 -0.49 15.43 -6.47
CA GLU A 121 -0.90 15.73 -7.85
C GLU A 121 -2.27 16.39 -7.92
N LEU A 122 -3.28 15.78 -7.30
CA LEU A 122 -4.66 16.25 -7.40
C LEU A 122 -4.84 17.60 -6.69
N VAL A 123 -4.17 17.80 -5.55
CA VAL A 123 -4.14 19.10 -4.85
C VAL A 123 -3.51 20.19 -5.70
N VAL A 124 -2.39 19.87 -6.37
CA VAL A 124 -1.70 20.83 -7.24
C VAL A 124 -2.51 21.10 -8.49
N GLU A 125 -3.11 20.09 -9.12
CA GLU A 125 -3.97 20.27 -10.28
C GLU A 125 -5.13 21.22 -9.96
N MET A 126 -5.86 20.96 -8.87
CA MET A 126 -6.98 21.78 -8.44
C MET A 126 -6.53 23.19 -8.04
N GLY A 127 -5.38 23.30 -7.36
CA GLY A 127 -4.78 24.59 -7.01
C GLY A 127 -4.38 25.42 -8.24
N MET A 128 -3.80 24.77 -9.25
CA MET A 128 -3.34 25.44 -10.47
C MET A 128 -4.50 25.88 -11.38
N ARG A 129 -5.55 25.06 -11.49
CA ARG A 129 -6.76 25.41 -12.25
C ARG A 129 -7.46 26.64 -11.68
N ARG A 130 -7.38 26.88 -10.36
CA ARG A 130 -8.01 28.03 -9.70
C ARG A 130 -7.16 29.31 -9.76
N LYS A 131 -5.85 29.20 -9.53
CA LYS A 131 -4.97 30.39 -9.42
C LYS A 131 -4.45 30.91 -10.75
N PHE A 132 -4.35 30.06 -11.78
CA PHE A 132 -3.66 30.43 -13.02
C PHE A 132 -4.58 30.38 -14.25
N LYS A 133 -4.22 31.16 -15.27
CA LYS A 133 -4.84 31.08 -16.60
C LYS A 133 -4.70 29.65 -17.14
N LYS A 134 -5.70 29.19 -17.92
CA LYS A 134 -5.75 27.83 -18.50
C LYS A 134 -4.41 27.39 -19.07
N ARG A 135 -3.74 28.21 -19.90
CA ARG A 135 -2.45 27.86 -20.51
C ARG A 135 -1.34 27.53 -19.51
N THR A 136 -1.26 28.25 -18.39
CA THR A 136 -0.23 28.02 -17.36
C THR A 136 -0.60 26.84 -16.46
N ALA A 137 -1.88 26.65 -16.15
CA ALA A 137 -2.35 25.48 -15.40
C ALA A 137 -2.02 24.17 -16.14
N TRP A 138 -2.25 24.12 -17.45
CA TRP A 138 -1.91 22.96 -18.30
C TRP A 138 -0.39 22.71 -18.37
N LYS A 139 0.44 23.76 -18.40
CA LYS A 139 1.91 23.61 -18.31
C LYS A 139 2.33 22.97 -16.99
N GLY A 140 1.68 23.35 -15.89
CA GLY A 140 1.93 22.77 -14.57
C GLY A 140 1.55 21.29 -14.46
N ILE A 141 0.36 20.92 -14.95
CA ILE A 141 -0.09 19.53 -15.01
C ILE A 141 0.88 18.69 -15.86
N PHE A 142 1.28 19.21 -17.02
CA PHE A 142 2.26 18.54 -17.87
C PHE A 142 3.65 18.41 -17.20
N ALA A 143 4.08 19.43 -16.45
CA ALA A 143 5.33 19.37 -15.70
C ALA A 143 5.28 18.31 -14.61
N LEU A 144 4.17 18.18 -13.87
CA LEU A 144 3.98 17.11 -12.89
C LEU A 144 4.01 15.72 -13.53
N GLU A 145 3.36 15.55 -14.67
CA GLU A 145 3.41 14.28 -15.41
C GLU A 145 4.83 13.96 -15.89
N THR A 146 5.57 14.99 -16.31
CA THR A 146 6.98 14.85 -16.72
C THR A 146 7.86 14.45 -15.55
N ILE A 147 7.64 15.04 -14.37
CA ILE A 147 8.33 14.66 -13.13
C ILE A 147 8.04 13.19 -12.81
N LYS A 148 6.76 12.76 -12.81
CA LYS A 148 6.40 11.34 -12.57
C LYS A 148 7.06 10.40 -13.58
N ALA A 149 7.03 10.74 -14.86
CA ALA A 149 7.66 9.96 -15.91
C ALA A 149 9.19 9.88 -15.71
N ALA A 150 9.84 10.99 -15.36
CA ALA A 150 11.27 11.02 -15.06
C ALA A 150 11.62 10.16 -13.84
N LEU A 151 10.80 10.17 -12.78
CA LEU A 151 10.99 9.28 -11.63
C LEU A 151 10.84 7.80 -12.01
N ARG A 152 9.84 7.46 -12.83
CA ARG A 152 9.66 6.08 -13.33
C ARG A 152 10.83 5.65 -14.22
N LEU A 153 11.33 6.54 -15.08
CA LEU A 153 12.52 6.27 -15.89
C LEU A 153 13.77 6.11 -15.02
N PHE A 154 13.91 6.89 -13.97
CA PHE A 154 15.01 6.75 -13.01
C PHE A 154 14.96 5.40 -12.30
N LEU A 155 13.78 4.96 -11.86
CA LEU A 155 13.57 3.62 -11.30
C LEU A 155 13.92 2.52 -12.31
N LEU A 156 13.44 2.62 -13.55
CA LEU A 156 13.74 1.68 -14.63
C LEU A 156 15.25 1.58 -14.91
N LYS A 157 15.97 2.72 -14.93
CA LYS A 157 17.43 2.74 -15.13
C LYS A 157 18.18 2.05 -14.00
N LEU A 158 17.67 2.14 -12.76
CA LEU A 158 18.30 1.57 -11.59
C LEU A 158 18.05 0.06 -11.47
N THR A 159 16.82 -0.39 -11.73
CA THR A 159 16.44 -1.80 -11.60
C THR A 159 16.72 -2.62 -12.86
N ARG A 160 16.78 -1.99 -14.05
CA ARG A 160 16.85 -2.64 -15.39
C ARG A 160 15.78 -3.74 -15.56
N ARG A 161 14.62 -3.53 -14.95
CA ARG A 161 13.49 -4.45 -14.79
C ARG A 161 12.18 -3.67 -15.00
N PRO A 162 11.08 -4.33 -15.40
CA PRO A 162 9.84 -3.63 -15.69
C PRO A 162 9.36 -2.81 -14.49
N VAL A 163 8.78 -1.63 -14.72
CA VAL A 163 8.39 -0.73 -13.63
C VAL A 163 7.14 -1.27 -12.93
N LEU A 164 7.28 -1.60 -11.65
CA LEU A 164 6.16 -2.05 -10.83
C LEU A 164 5.19 -0.92 -10.48
N LEU A 165 3.89 -1.24 -10.48
CA LEU A 165 2.84 -0.43 -9.89
C LEU A 165 2.21 -1.25 -8.74
N PRO A 166 2.27 -0.79 -7.48
CA PRO A 166 2.96 0.39 -6.93
C PRO A 166 4.47 0.18 -6.69
N PRO A 167 5.30 1.24 -6.77
CA PRO A 167 6.75 1.16 -6.53
C PRO A 167 7.14 0.99 -5.05
N ILE A 168 6.21 1.24 -4.13
CA ILE A 168 6.37 1.10 -2.68
C ILE A 168 5.71 -0.22 -2.22
N PRO A 169 6.32 -0.94 -1.26
CA PRO A 169 5.66 -2.08 -0.63
C PRO A 169 4.30 -1.68 -0.08
N GLU A 170 3.24 -2.39 -0.49
CA GLU A 170 1.89 -2.15 0.00
C GLU A 170 1.81 -2.40 1.51
N ARG A 171 0.97 -1.61 2.19
CA ARG A 171 0.69 -1.75 3.62
C ARG A 171 -0.11 -3.03 3.85
N GLU A 172 0.58 -4.15 4.00
CA GLU A 172 0.00 -5.45 4.37
C GLU A 172 -0.26 -5.59 5.89
N ILE A 173 -0.04 -4.51 6.64
CA ILE A 173 -0.09 -4.51 8.10
C ILE A 173 -1.36 -3.80 8.55
N ASP A 174 -2.35 -4.59 8.95
CA ASP A 174 -3.42 -4.09 9.79
C ASP A 174 -2.85 -3.77 11.17
N PRO A 175 -2.91 -2.51 11.64
CA PRO A 175 -2.42 -2.12 12.96
C PRO A 175 -3.19 -2.81 14.09
N ALA A 176 -4.39 -3.32 13.81
CA ALA A 176 -5.17 -4.16 14.72
C ALA A 176 -4.52 -5.54 14.98
N ALA A 177 -3.68 -6.02 14.06
CA ALA A 177 -2.97 -7.29 14.21
C ALA A 177 -1.68 -7.14 15.06
N MET A 178 -1.18 -5.91 15.23
CA MET A 178 0.04 -5.64 16.02
C MET A 178 -0.24 -5.45 17.52
N SER A 179 -1.50 -5.27 17.90
CA SER A 179 -1.99 -5.25 19.29
C SER A 179 -2.46 -6.62 19.80
N LEU A 180 -2.36 -7.67 18.99
CA LEU A 180 -2.55 -9.02 19.47
C LEU A 180 -1.20 -9.50 20.00
N ASP A 181 -0.98 -9.32 21.31
CA ASP A 181 -0.11 -10.21 22.04
C ASP A 181 -0.39 -11.65 21.58
N PRO A 182 0.62 -12.52 21.37
CA PRO A 182 0.43 -13.94 21.07
C PRO A 182 -0.30 -14.74 22.17
N LEU A 183 -0.91 -14.07 23.16
CA LEU A 183 -1.59 -14.66 24.31
C LEU A 183 -3.07 -14.29 24.36
N THR A 184 -3.71 -14.02 23.23
CA THR A 184 -5.17 -13.96 23.16
C THR A 184 -5.68 -14.56 21.86
N GLU A 185 -5.54 -15.88 21.75
CA GLU A 185 -6.65 -16.67 21.23
C GLU A 185 -7.92 -16.31 22.03
N PRO A 186 -9.12 -16.32 21.44
CA PRO A 186 -10.35 -16.16 22.22
C PRO A 186 -10.45 -17.32 23.22
N VAL A 187 -9.98 -17.06 24.44
CA VAL A 187 -10.25 -17.87 25.62
C VAL A 187 -11.76 -17.72 25.85
N ASN A 188 -12.52 -18.69 25.34
CA ASN A 188 -13.82 -19.02 25.91
C ASN A 188 -13.55 -19.55 27.32
N GLU A 189 -13.58 -18.65 28.30
CA GLU A 189 -13.72 -19.03 29.71
C GLU A 189 -15.12 -19.62 29.92
N SER A 190 -15.23 -20.93 29.71
CA SER A 190 -16.16 -21.75 30.47
C SER A 190 -15.34 -22.82 31.18
N SER A 191 -15.22 -22.61 32.48
CA SER A 191 -14.67 -23.46 33.51
C SER A 191 -15.01 -24.95 33.38
N THR A 192 -14.05 -25.79 33.80
CA THR A 192 -14.07 -27.24 34.07
C THR A 192 -13.71 -28.17 32.89
N PRO A 193 -12.79 -29.15 33.10
CA PRO A 193 -12.52 -30.17 32.10
C PRO A 193 -13.80 -31.01 31.93
N PRO A 194 -14.31 -31.21 30.70
CA PRO A 194 -15.45 -32.08 30.51
C PRO A 194 -14.98 -33.51 30.79
N ARG A 195 -15.42 -34.03 31.94
CA ARG A 195 -15.42 -35.47 32.20
C ARG A 195 -16.15 -36.11 31.03
N THR A 196 -15.41 -36.85 30.19
CA THR A 196 -15.98 -37.65 29.10
C THR A 196 -17.17 -38.44 29.63
N PRO A 197 -18.40 -38.22 29.13
CA PRO A 197 -19.54 -38.98 29.57
C PRO A 197 -19.37 -40.45 29.17
N ASP A 198 -19.76 -41.36 30.07
CA ASP A 198 -19.41 -42.79 29.99
C ASP A 198 -19.98 -43.52 28.75
N HIS A 199 -20.89 -42.89 27.99
CA HIS A 199 -21.39 -43.43 26.71
C HIS A 199 -20.40 -43.28 25.54
N ILE A 200 -19.26 -42.59 25.72
CA ILE A 200 -18.20 -42.44 24.69
C ILE A 200 -17.06 -43.45 24.90
N LYS A 201 -17.03 -44.16 26.04
CA LYS A 201 -16.04 -45.20 26.33
C LYS A 201 -16.47 -46.55 25.78
N ASN A 202 -16.60 -46.69 24.46
CA ASN A 202 -16.33 -47.96 23.76
C ASN A 202 -16.48 -47.76 22.25
N ASN A 203 -15.37 -47.53 21.55
CA ASN A 203 -15.28 -47.89 20.13
C ASN A 203 -13.85 -48.33 19.84
N ARG A 204 -13.51 -49.53 20.33
CA ARG A 204 -12.31 -50.29 19.89
C ARG A 204 -12.53 -50.97 18.53
N HIS A 205 -13.32 -50.35 17.65
CA HIS A 205 -13.39 -50.80 16.26
C HIS A 205 -12.31 -50.08 15.49
N ALA A 206 -11.43 -50.85 14.85
CA ALA A 206 -10.36 -50.34 14.01
C ALA A 206 -10.95 -49.36 12.99
N LEU A 207 -10.60 -48.08 13.12
CA LEU A 207 -10.93 -47.07 12.13
C LEU A 207 -10.23 -47.46 10.82
N PRO A 208 -10.96 -47.59 9.69
CA PRO A 208 -10.32 -47.78 8.41
C PRO A 208 -9.50 -46.52 8.11
N SER A 209 -8.22 -46.71 7.87
CA SER A 209 -7.24 -45.65 7.62
C SER A 209 -7.72 -44.78 6.45
N PRO A 210 -8.02 -43.48 6.63
CA PRO A 210 -8.51 -42.63 5.54
C PRO A 210 -7.36 -42.11 4.66
N LEU A 211 -6.28 -42.88 4.53
CA LEU A 211 -5.09 -42.47 3.79
C LEU A 211 -5.07 -42.94 2.33
N LEU A 212 -6.11 -43.65 1.84
CA LEU A 212 -6.09 -44.18 0.46
C LEU A 212 -7.44 -44.33 -0.26
N THR A 213 -8.50 -43.65 0.16
CA THR A 213 -9.77 -43.66 -0.61
C THR A 213 -10.19 -42.25 -1.03
N PRO A 214 -10.24 -41.93 -2.35
CA PRO A 214 -10.82 -40.68 -2.79
C PRO A 214 -12.33 -40.70 -2.53
N PRO A 215 -12.93 -39.61 -2.02
CA PRO A 215 -14.36 -39.57 -1.75
C PRO A 215 -15.14 -39.65 -3.08
N LYS A 216 -15.96 -40.71 -3.22
CA LYS A 216 -16.99 -40.79 -4.24
C LYS A 216 -18.07 -39.76 -3.92
N GLY A 217 -18.01 -38.61 -4.58
CA GLY A 217 -19.10 -37.64 -4.58
C GLY A 217 -18.60 -36.22 -4.75
N GLY A 218 -18.59 -35.75 -6.01
CA GLY A 218 -18.77 -34.39 -6.55
C GLY A 218 -18.50 -33.10 -5.76
N ALA A 219 -17.90 -33.12 -4.57
CA ALA A 219 -17.52 -31.95 -3.81
C ALA A 219 -16.10 -31.55 -4.23
N LYS A 220 -15.97 -30.33 -4.75
CA LYS A 220 -14.79 -29.81 -5.43
C LYS A 220 -13.51 -30.04 -4.58
N PRO A 221 -12.45 -30.66 -5.13
CA PRO A 221 -11.16 -30.87 -4.44
C PRO A 221 -10.42 -29.57 -4.04
N MET A 222 -10.91 -28.43 -4.53
CA MET A 222 -10.32 -27.09 -4.41
C MET A 222 -10.01 -26.66 -2.96
N ALA A 223 -10.85 -26.97 -1.96
CA ALA A 223 -10.67 -26.41 -0.61
C ALA A 223 -9.43 -26.92 0.14
N ILE A 224 -9.08 -28.20 -0.04
CA ILE A 224 -7.88 -28.79 0.58
C ILE A 224 -6.65 -28.42 -0.22
N GLU A 225 -6.74 -28.46 -1.55
CA GLU A 225 -5.65 -28.06 -2.43
C GLU A 225 -5.29 -26.59 -2.23
N ASP A 226 -6.26 -25.67 -2.12
CA ASP A 226 -6.04 -24.25 -1.85
C ASP A 226 -5.40 -24.03 -0.47
N TYR A 227 -5.84 -24.76 0.55
CA TYR A 227 -5.24 -24.70 1.89
C TYR A 227 -3.78 -25.19 1.87
N LEU A 228 -3.52 -26.32 1.22
CA LEU A 228 -2.19 -26.87 1.06
C LEU A 228 -1.31 -25.97 0.20
N MET A 229 -1.83 -25.34 -0.85
CA MET A 229 -1.12 -24.40 -1.71
C MET A 229 -0.79 -23.11 -0.96
N SER A 230 -1.68 -22.64 -0.08
CA SER A 230 -1.43 -21.48 0.79
C SER A 230 -0.35 -21.74 1.85
N LYS A 231 -0.14 -23.00 2.24
CA LYS A 231 0.86 -23.43 3.23
C LYS A 231 2.11 -24.04 2.62
N ALA A 232 2.04 -24.44 1.35
CA ALA A 232 3.16 -24.97 0.60
C ALA A 232 4.10 -23.84 0.23
N LEU A 233 5.38 -24.08 0.50
CA LEU A 233 6.45 -23.17 0.09
C LEU A 233 6.54 -23.20 -1.44
N SER A 234 6.14 -22.13 -2.10
CA SER A 234 6.17 -22.06 -3.56
C SER A 234 7.61 -21.97 -4.07
N THR A 235 7.87 -22.39 -5.31
CA THR A 235 9.20 -22.25 -5.94
C THR A 235 9.67 -20.79 -5.97
N ASP A 236 8.74 -19.84 -6.05
CA ASP A 236 8.98 -18.40 -5.94
C ASP A 236 9.38 -17.95 -4.53
N ASP A 237 9.07 -18.73 -3.49
CA ASP A 237 9.54 -18.47 -2.12
C ASP A 237 11.01 -18.78 -1.93
N LEU A 238 11.52 -19.80 -2.64
CA LEU A 238 12.93 -20.19 -2.64
C LEU A 238 13.80 -19.27 -3.51
N ARG A 239 13.19 -18.54 -4.46
CA ARG A 239 13.92 -17.63 -5.35
C ARG A 239 14.36 -16.39 -4.59
N ALA A 240 15.60 -15.95 -4.82
CA ALA A 240 16.13 -14.72 -4.24
C ALA A 240 15.19 -13.54 -4.60
N PRO A 241 14.77 -12.70 -3.64
CA PRO A 241 13.78 -11.63 -3.84
C PRO A 241 14.08 -10.70 -5.02
N THR A 242 15.36 -10.50 -5.36
CA THR A 242 15.80 -9.65 -6.48
C THR A 242 15.70 -10.32 -7.85
N ARG A 243 15.54 -11.64 -7.91
CA ARG A 243 15.42 -12.45 -9.12
C ARG A 243 13.98 -12.85 -9.46
N LEU A 244 12.98 -12.45 -8.68
CA LEU A 244 11.57 -12.78 -8.93
C LEU A 244 11.10 -12.29 -10.31
N MET A 245 11.66 -11.19 -10.79
CA MET A 245 11.42 -10.70 -12.14
C MET A 245 12.52 -11.13 -13.09
N ASP A 246 12.24 -11.04 -14.38
CA ASP A 246 13.25 -11.18 -15.43
C ASP A 246 13.88 -9.82 -15.75
N ILE A 247 15.08 -9.85 -16.31
CA ILE A 247 15.86 -8.66 -16.67
C ILE A 247 15.48 -8.25 -18.09
N LEU A 248 15.36 -6.96 -18.37
CA LEU A 248 15.15 -6.48 -19.73
C LEU A 248 16.44 -6.63 -20.55
N ILE A 249 16.47 -7.67 -21.39
CA ILE A 249 17.61 -7.96 -22.28
C ILE A 249 17.34 -7.43 -23.69
N SER A 250 16.09 -7.47 -24.16
CA SER A 250 15.73 -7.07 -25.51
C SER A 250 15.50 -5.56 -25.63
N PRO A 251 15.95 -4.91 -26.73
CA PRO A 251 15.64 -3.51 -27.00
C PRO A 251 14.14 -3.27 -27.21
N ARG A 252 13.39 -4.30 -27.63
CA ARG A 252 11.92 -4.23 -27.75
C ARG A 252 11.26 -4.07 -26.39
N ASP A 253 11.74 -4.78 -25.38
CA ASP A 253 11.22 -4.70 -24.02
C ASP A 253 11.51 -3.33 -23.41
N TRP A 254 12.71 -2.79 -23.67
CA TRP A 254 13.07 -1.42 -23.29
C TRP A 254 12.16 -0.37 -23.93
N LEU A 255 11.80 -0.54 -25.20
CA LEU A 255 10.89 0.36 -25.89
C LEU A 255 9.46 0.23 -25.36
N ALA A 256 9.01 -0.98 -25.06
CA ALA A 256 7.69 -1.23 -24.48
C ALA A 256 7.53 -0.53 -23.12
N GLU A 257 8.53 -0.64 -22.24
CA GLU A 257 8.55 0.07 -20.96
C GLU A 257 8.60 1.59 -21.14
N LEU A 258 9.41 2.08 -22.09
CA LEU A 258 9.49 3.51 -22.38
C LEU A 258 8.14 4.06 -22.87
N LEU A 259 7.46 3.35 -23.76
CA LEU A 259 6.13 3.71 -24.26
C LEU A 259 5.08 3.67 -23.14
N PHE A 260 5.15 2.68 -22.26
CA PHE A 260 4.25 2.57 -21.12
C PHE A 260 4.42 3.76 -20.15
N ILE A 261 5.65 4.18 -19.87
CA ILE A 261 5.94 5.37 -19.05
C ILE A 261 5.53 6.67 -19.76
N ALA A 262 5.68 6.73 -21.09
CA ALA A 262 5.32 7.91 -21.89
C ALA A 262 3.81 8.08 -22.10
N ARG A 263 3.00 7.02 -21.90
CA ARG A 263 1.54 7.01 -22.10
C ARG A 263 0.81 8.24 -21.54
N PRO A 264 0.94 8.60 -20.25
CA PRO A 264 0.23 9.74 -19.70
C PRO A 264 0.74 11.10 -20.24
N LEU A 265 2.01 11.20 -20.66
CA LEU A 265 2.53 12.41 -21.33
C LEU A 265 1.90 12.60 -22.72
N VAL A 266 1.73 11.51 -23.47
CA VAL A 266 1.06 11.52 -24.77
C VAL A 266 -0.39 11.95 -24.61
N TYR A 267 -1.10 11.40 -23.62
CA TYR A 267 -2.47 11.80 -23.32
C TYR A 267 -2.57 13.27 -22.87
N GLY A 268 -1.68 13.72 -21.97
CA GLY A 268 -1.64 15.12 -21.53
C GLY A 268 -1.36 16.10 -22.68
N LYS A 269 -0.50 15.72 -23.63
CA LYS A 269 -0.21 16.53 -24.82
C LYS A 269 -1.38 16.54 -25.81
N CYS A 270 -2.05 15.40 -26.01
CA CYS A 270 -3.23 15.30 -26.86
C CYS A 270 -4.40 16.12 -26.33
N LEU A 271 -4.62 16.11 -25.01
CA LEU A 271 -5.72 16.83 -24.36
C LEU A 271 -5.44 18.34 -24.18
N SER A 272 -4.19 18.77 -24.40
CA SER A 272 -3.81 20.18 -24.27
C SER A 272 -4.60 21.06 -25.24
N PRO A 273 -5.19 22.18 -24.76
CA PRO A 273 -5.97 23.08 -25.59
C PRO A 273 -5.17 23.68 -26.76
N ALA A 274 -3.84 23.72 -26.64
CA ALA A 274 -2.95 24.23 -27.69
C ALA A 274 -2.85 23.30 -28.91
N LEU A 275 -2.93 21.97 -28.69
CA LEU A 275 -2.94 20.99 -29.78
C LEU A 275 -4.33 20.93 -30.43
N CYS A 276 -5.37 21.02 -29.61
CA CYS A 276 -6.77 21.02 -30.07
C CYS A 276 -7.09 22.25 -30.94
N THR A 277 -6.53 23.43 -30.63
CA THR A 277 -6.66 24.63 -31.49
C THR A 277 -5.82 24.58 -32.76
N LEU A 278 -4.75 23.76 -32.79
CA LEU A 278 -3.94 23.54 -33.99
C LEU A 278 -4.58 22.54 -34.96
N MET A 279 -5.28 21.52 -34.45
CA MET A 279 -6.03 20.57 -35.28
C MET A 279 -7.39 21.09 -35.76
N ALA A 280 -7.96 22.08 -35.08
CA ALA A 280 -9.21 22.74 -35.47
C ALA A 280 -9.03 23.87 -36.50
N ARG A 281 -7.79 24.09 -36.97
CA ARG A 281 -7.42 25.01 -38.06
C ARG A 281 -6.95 24.19 -39.26
#